data_AF-C6SLP6-F1
#
_entry.id   AF-C6SLP6-F1
#
_cell.length_a   1.000
_cell.length_b   1.000
_cell.length_c   1.000
_cell.angle_alpha   90.00
_cell.angle_beta   90.00
_cell.angle_gamma   90.00
#
_symmetry.space_group_name_H-M   'P 1'
#
loop_
_entity.id
_entity.type
_entity.pdbx_description
1 polymer ?
#
loop_
_entity_poly.entity_id
_entity_poly.type
_entity_poly.pdbx_seq_one_letter_code
_entity_poly.pdbx_strand_id
1 'polypeptide(L)'
;MPSEAASDGILPLYPTRTIFQKPIMLPFFPEPSLSYTQQNRTAVLLLNLGTPDAPTAQAVRPYLKSFLTDRRIVELPKWLWYPILHGLVLTLRPKKSAHAYEKIWFKEGSPLEVYTARQAAALAERMPDLIVRHAMTYGNPSVADVLSELKAQGAGRLLVIPMYPQYAASSSGAAVDKVCEQLLLQRNQMSVRTVSRFYDDTGYIDAMKNHILRYWAEHGRGKKLMLSFHGVPQKHYDLGDPYPDECRHTAKLLAEALELTEDQYVVSFQSQFGRAKWVTPSTQDLFGKLPKQGVTELDVFCPGFLADCLETLEEIALMGREQFYEAGGKKLPLYPLPQRQPRLDRRTRRTCRRKPWRLALKLFDPCLKCRLNAVFRRHFPATLAYDGIYAGQHIKCNLTTDSARKSFTRYAKSTTRFQTLRKHQ
;
A
#
# COMPACT_ATOMS: atom_id res chain seq x y z
N MET A 1 -40.14 71.69 8.94
CA MET A 1 -41.49 71.62 8.33
C MET A 1 -41.74 72.96 7.65
N PRO A 2 -42.18 73.02 6.39
CA PRO A 2 -42.37 71.96 5.38
C PRO A 2 -41.62 72.30 4.05
N SER A 3 -41.26 71.28 3.24
CA SER A 3 -41.89 70.86 1.96
C SER A 3 -41.54 71.78 0.76
N GLU A 4 -41.41 71.33 -0.49
CA GLU A 4 -41.70 70.05 -1.14
C GLU A 4 -40.97 70.02 -2.51
N ALA A 5 -40.79 68.82 -3.02
CA ALA A 5 -40.06 68.48 -4.23
C ALA A 5 -40.93 68.54 -5.49
N ALA A 6 -40.30 68.75 -6.65
CA ALA A 6 -40.75 68.22 -7.94
C ALA A 6 -39.59 68.21 -8.96
N SER A 7 -39.19 67.03 -9.44
CA SER A 7 -38.68 66.86 -10.80
C SER A 7 -38.78 65.40 -11.23
N ASP A 8 -39.49 65.20 -12.32
CA ASP A 8 -39.80 63.94 -13.00
C ASP A 8 -38.59 63.15 -13.50
N GLY A 9 -38.75 61.83 -13.60
CA GLY A 9 -37.77 60.95 -14.24
C GLY A 9 -38.26 59.51 -14.35
N ILE A 10 -39.04 59.23 -15.39
CA ILE A 10 -39.51 57.89 -15.78
C ILE A 10 -38.31 57.04 -16.25
N LEU A 11 -38.11 55.86 -15.65
CA LEU A 11 -37.21 54.80 -16.13
C LEU A 11 -37.99 53.46 -16.25
N PRO A 12 -37.79 52.67 -17.32
CA PRO A 12 -38.52 51.42 -17.50
C PRO A 12 -37.87 50.30 -16.67
N LEU A 13 -38.71 49.59 -15.91
CA LEU A 13 -38.35 48.34 -15.21
C LEU A 13 -38.24 47.19 -16.22
N TYR A 14 -37.01 46.74 -16.51
CA TYR A 14 -36.77 45.41 -17.05
C TYR A 14 -36.48 44.44 -15.90
N PRO A 15 -37.18 43.30 -15.78
CA PRO A 15 -36.86 42.31 -14.76
C PRO A 15 -35.56 41.60 -15.13
N THR A 16 -34.51 41.78 -14.33
CA THR A 16 -33.30 40.97 -14.39
C THR A 16 -33.67 39.52 -14.10
N ARG A 17 -33.72 38.70 -15.16
CA ARG A 17 -33.75 37.24 -15.03
C ARG A 17 -32.53 36.78 -14.27
N THR A 18 -32.72 36.32 -13.04
CA THR A 18 -31.74 35.53 -12.30
C THR A 18 -31.52 34.24 -13.09
N ILE A 19 -30.45 34.21 -13.88
CA ILE A 19 -29.97 32.99 -14.53
C ILE A 19 -29.53 32.07 -13.40
N PHE A 20 -30.31 31.01 -13.15
CA PHE A 20 -29.84 29.85 -12.41
C PHE A 20 -28.62 29.29 -13.15
N GLN A 21 -27.41 29.72 -12.75
CA GLN A 21 -26.19 29.07 -13.18
C GLN A 21 -26.22 27.65 -12.63
N LYS A 22 -26.45 26.67 -13.51
CA LYS A 22 -26.12 25.27 -13.20
C LYS A 22 -24.66 25.26 -12.73
N PRO A 23 -24.33 24.56 -11.63
CA PRO A 23 -22.93 24.47 -11.20
C PRO A 23 -22.12 23.92 -12.37
N ILE A 24 -21.16 24.73 -12.84
CA ILE A 24 -20.23 24.31 -13.88
C ILE A 24 -19.43 23.16 -13.27
N MET A 25 -19.75 21.94 -13.67
CA MET A 25 -18.99 20.76 -13.26
C MET A 25 -17.62 20.88 -13.92
N LEU A 26 -16.62 21.31 -13.14
CA LEU A 26 -15.27 21.42 -13.63
C LEU A 26 -14.75 20.02 -13.95
N PRO A 27 -14.10 19.82 -15.11
CA PRO A 27 -13.61 18.50 -15.52
C PRO A 27 -12.44 17.99 -14.65
N PHE A 28 -11.81 18.87 -13.87
CA PHE A 28 -10.68 18.56 -12.99
C PHE A 28 -10.86 19.25 -11.64
N PHE A 29 -10.23 18.71 -10.60
CA PHE A 29 -10.15 19.35 -9.30
C PHE A 29 -9.43 20.71 -9.35
N PRO A 30 -9.78 21.65 -8.46
CA PRO A 30 -9.07 22.91 -8.34
C PRO A 30 -7.61 22.66 -7.93
N GLU A 31 -6.69 23.38 -8.58
CA GLU A 31 -5.27 23.34 -8.23
C GLU A 31 -5.00 24.21 -6.98
N PRO A 32 -4.04 23.83 -6.11
CA PRO A 32 -3.69 24.62 -4.95
C PRO A 32 -3.13 25.99 -5.36
N SER A 33 -3.33 27.01 -4.53
CA SER A 33 -2.84 28.38 -4.76
C SER A 33 -1.31 28.55 -4.60
N LEU A 34 -0.56 27.46 -4.52
CA LEU A 34 0.89 27.45 -4.40
C LEU A 34 1.56 27.85 -5.72
N SER A 35 2.66 28.59 -5.63
CA SER A 35 3.48 28.89 -6.82
C SER A 35 4.08 27.61 -7.42
N TYR A 36 4.30 27.58 -8.74
CA TYR A 36 4.87 26.43 -9.45
C TYR A 36 6.23 25.99 -8.87
N THR A 37 7.01 26.93 -8.32
CA THR A 37 8.31 26.64 -7.69
C THR A 37 8.19 25.86 -6.37
N GLN A 38 7.03 25.91 -5.72
CA GLN A 38 6.74 25.25 -4.44
C GLN A 38 6.05 23.90 -4.61
N GLN A 39 5.73 23.49 -5.84
CA GLN A 39 5.00 22.25 -6.16
C GLN A 39 5.92 21.06 -6.49
N ASN A 40 7.12 21.00 -5.92
CA ASN A 40 8.13 19.98 -6.24
C ASN A 40 8.52 19.09 -5.04
N ARG A 41 7.79 19.14 -3.94
CA ARG A 41 8.08 18.30 -2.77
C ARG A 41 7.79 16.83 -3.07
N THR A 42 8.51 15.95 -2.37
CA THR A 42 8.33 14.50 -2.50
C THR A 42 7.49 14.00 -1.33
N ALA A 43 6.44 13.26 -1.66
CA ALA A 43 5.58 12.58 -0.72
C ALA A 43 5.72 11.05 -0.83
N VAL A 44 5.52 10.37 0.30
CA VAL A 44 5.38 8.92 0.39
C VAL A 44 3.99 8.62 0.93
N LEU A 45 3.24 7.81 0.19
CA LEU A 45 1.90 7.36 0.54
C LEU A 45 1.93 5.86 0.84
N LEU A 46 1.70 5.51 2.09
CA LEU A 46 1.48 4.12 2.50
C LEU A 46 0.01 3.75 2.29
N LEU A 47 -0.26 2.69 1.53
CA LEU A 47 -1.64 2.25 1.25
C LEU A 47 -1.93 0.91 1.91
N ASN A 48 -3.01 0.85 2.67
CA ASN A 48 -3.51 -0.40 3.22
C ASN A 48 -4.96 -0.64 2.82
N LEU A 49 -5.54 -1.78 3.18
CA LEU A 49 -6.87 -2.18 2.71
C LEU A 49 -7.93 -1.21 3.23
N GLY A 50 -7.80 -0.86 4.51
CA GLY A 50 -8.79 -0.11 5.25
C GLY A 50 -9.68 -0.99 6.11
N THR A 51 -10.56 -0.32 6.81
CA THR A 51 -11.37 -0.85 7.91
C THR A 51 -12.61 0.04 8.04
N PRO A 52 -13.72 -0.45 8.59
CA PRO A 52 -14.83 0.43 8.99
C PRO A 52 -14.38 1.50 10.00
N ASP A 53 -15.14 2.59 10.12
CA ASP A 53 -14.86 3.67 11.08
C ASP A 53 -15.21 3.29 12.54
N ALA A 54 -16.08 2.29 12.72
CA ALA A 54 -16.51 1.80 14.03
C ALA A 54 -16.88 0.31 13.96
N PRO A 55 -16.84 -0.43 15.07
CA PRO A 55 -17.22 -1.85 15.12
C PRO A 55 -18.74 -2.01 15.20
N THR A 56 -19.49 -1.24 14.40
CA THR A 56 -20.95 -1.26 14.37
C THR A 56 -21.46 -1.65 12.99
N ALA A 57 -22.62 -2.31 12.92
CA ALA A 57 -23.20 -2.71 11.64
C ALA A 57 -23.43 -1.51 10.69
N GLN A 58 -23.72 -0.33 11.25
CA GLN A 58 -23.90 0.92 10.50
C GLN A 58 -22.61 1.39 9.82
N ALA A 59 -21.46 1.29 10.49
CA ALA A 59 -20.16 1.67 9.92
C ALA A 59 -19.56 0.58 9.03
N VAL A 60 -19.83 -0.70 9.32
CA VAL A 60 -19.37 -1.83 8.50
C VAL A 60 -20.07 -1.88 7.14
N ARG A 61 -21.36 -1.54 7.06
CA ARG A 61 -22.11 -1.59 5.81
C ARG A 61 -21.50 -0.74 4.67
N PRO A 62 -21.19 0.57 4.85
CA PRO A 62 -20.57 1.36 3.78
C PRO A 62 -19.16 0.87 3.43
N TYR A 63 -18.36 0.42 4.40
CA TYR A 63 -17.07 -0.21 4.15
C TYR A 63 -17.21 -1.45 3.26
N LEU A 64 -18.06 -2.41 3.64
CA LEU A 64 -18.30 -3.62 2.85
C LEU A 64 -18.87 -3.30 1.47
N LYS A 65 -19.73 -2.28 1.36
CA LYS A 65 -20.24 -1.82 0.06
C LYS A 65 -19.10 -1.33 -0.83
N SER A 66 -18.21 -0.48 -0.32
CA SER A 66 -17.06 0.04 -1.07
C SER A 66 -16.14 -1.10 -1.51
N PHE A 67 -15.75 -1.96 -0.56
CA PHE A 67 -14.87 -3.11 -0.79
C PHE A 67 -15.42 -4.10 -1.81
N LEU A 68 -16.67 -4.54 -1.65
CA LEU A 68 -17.26 -5.60 -2.47
C LEU A 68 -17.84 -5.10 -3.80
N THR A 69 -17.91 -3.78 -4.02
CA THR A 69 -18.27 -3.22 -5.34
C THR A 69 -17.07 -3.23 -6.29
N ASP A 70 -15.86 -3.28 -5.74
CA ASP A 70 -14.63 -3.22 -6.53
C ASP A 70 -14.43 -4.49 -7.37
N ARG A 71 -14.15 -4.31 -8.66
CA ARG A 71 -13.99 -5.41 -9.62
C ARG A 71 -12.69 -6.18 -9.41
N ARG A 72 -11.70 -5.58 -8.73
CA ARG A 72 -10.48 -6.29 -8.31
C ARG A 72 -10.76 -7.31 -7.20
N ILE A 73 -11.86 -7.13 -6.45
CA ILE A 73 -12.26 -8.02 -5.35
C ILE A 73 -13.27 -9.04 -5.83
N VAL A 74 -14.27 -8.60 -6.60
CA VAL A 74 -15.30 -9.47 -7.14
C VAL A 74 -15.39 -9.31 -8.65
N GLU A 75 -14.92 -10.32 -9.38
CA GLU A 75 -14.87 -10.31 -10.85
C GLU A 75 -16.21 -10.67 -11.53
N LEU A 76 -17.26 -10.96 -10.75
CA LEU A 76 -18.57 -11.29 -11.32
C LEU A 76 -19.18 -10.09 -12.07
N PRO A 77 -19.92 -10.32 -13.17
CA PRO A 77 -20.65 -9.26 -13.85
C PRO A 77 -21.57 -8.50 -12.89
N LYS A 78 -21.59 -7.17 -12.99
CA LYS A 78 -22.32 -6.29 -12.04
C LYS A 78 -23.80 -6.64 -11.93
N TRP A 79 -24.47 -6.99 -13.02
CA TRP A 79 -25.88 -7.35 -13.01
C TRP A 79 -26.19 -8.64 -12.23
N LEU A 80 -25.21 -9.55 -12.11
CA LEU A 80 -25.33 -10.75 -11.29
C LEU A 80 -24.95 -10.47 -9.83
N TRP A 81 -23.87 -9.71 -9.61
CA TRP A 81 -23.35 -9.48 -8.28
C TRP A 81 -24.13 -8.44 -7.48
N TYR A 82 -24.59 -7.35 -8.11
CA TYR A 82 -25.25 -6.25 -7.41
C TYR A 82 -26.53 -6.67 -6.67
N PRO A 83 -27.41 -7.51 -7.25
CA PRO A 83 -28.55 -8.05 -6.50
C PRO A 83 -28.13 -8.83 -5.25
N ILE A 84 -27.06 -9.63 -5.34
CA ILE A 84 -26.54 -10.42 -4.21
C ILE A 84 -25.91 -9.49 -3.16
N LEU A 85 -25.13 -8.51 -3.60
CA LEU A 85 -24.47 -7.52 -2.76
C LEU A 85 -25.48 -6.69 -1.98
N HIS A 86 -26.42 -6.05 -2.68
CA HIS A 86 -27.39 -5.13 -2.09
C HIS A 86 -28.55 -5.84 -1.36
N GLY A 87 -28.86 -7.07 -1.77
CA GLY A 87 -29.81 -7.95 -1.09
C GLY A 87 -29.16 -8.67 0.08
N LEU A 88 -28.62 -9.86 -0.15
CA LEU A 88 -28.17 -10.78 0.91
C LEU A 88 -26.96 -10.27 1.70
N VAL A 89 -25.93 -9.78 1.03
CA VAL A 89 -24.64 -9.51 1.68
C VAL A 89 -24.71 -8.29 2.59
N LEU A 90 -25.15 -7.14 2.08
CA LEU A 90 -25.20 -5.90 2.86
C LEU A 90 -26.30 -5.90 3.93
N THR A 91 -27.28 -6.80 3.88
CA THR A 91 -28.31 -6.93 4.93
C THR A 91 -27.87 -7.84 6.07
N LEU A 92 -27.20 -8.96 5.77
CA LEU A 92 -26.85 -9.97 6.78
C LEU A 92 -25.43 -9.83 7.33
N ARG A 93 -24.44 -9.58 6.46
CA ARG A 93 -23.01 -9.64 6.82
C ARG A 93 -22.56 -8.53 7.78
N PRO A 94 -23.05 -7.27 7.72
CA PRO A 94 -22.52 -6.22 8.58
C PRO A 94 -22.64 -6.50 10.07
N LYS A 95 -23.72 -7.14 10.53
CA LYS A 95 -23.90 -7.49 11.95
C LYS A 95 -22.85 -8.49 12.42
N LYS A 96 -22.64 -9.55 11.64
CA LYS A 96 -21.63 -10.58 11.96
C LYS A 96 -20.22 -9.99 11.94
N SER A 97 -19.89 -9.20 10.93
CA SER A 97 -18.58 -8.55 10.83
C SER A 97 -18.35 -7.52 11.94
N ALA A 98 -19.36 -6.74 12.31
CA ALA A 98 -19.26 -5.78 13.42
C ALA A 98 -18.88 -6.48 14.73
N HIS A 99 -19.52 -7.60 15.04
CA HIS A 99 -19.18 -8.37 16.25
C HIS A 99 -17.74 -8.92 16.22
N ALA A 100 -17.24 -9.33 15.05
CA ALA A 100 -15.85 -9.75 14.92
C ALA A 100 -14.87 -8.57 15.12
N TYR A 101 -15.18 -7.39 14.56
CA TYR A 101 -14.40 -6.16 14.80
C TYR A 101 -14.41 -5.73 16.26
N GLU A 102 -15.55 -5.85 16.95
CA GLU A 102 -15.72 -5.49 18.36
C GLU A 102 -14.73 -6.24 19.27
N LYS A 103 -14.49 -7.53 19.00
CA LYS A 103 -13.54 -8.36 19.76
C LYS A 103 -12.10 -7.86 19.74
N ILE A 104 -11.71 -7.09 18.72
CA ILE A 104 -10.33 -6.67 18.47
C ILE A 104 -10.15 -5.14 18.51
N TRP A 105 -11.22 -4.39 18.77
CA TRP A 105 -11.22 -2.94 18.63
C TRP A 105 -10.39 -2.26 19.73
N PHE A 106 -9.52 -1.32 19.36
CA PHE A 106 -8.82 -0.48 20.33
C PHE A 106 -9.62 0.77 20.66
N LYS A 107 -9.24 1.45 21.75
CA LYS A 107 -9.83 2.75 22.11
C LYS A 107 -9.60 3.78 21.00
N GLU A 108 -8.46 3.71 20.33
CA GLU A 108 -8.07 4.62 19.26
C GLU A 108 -8.68 4.26 17.89
N GLY A 109 -9.20 3.04 17.71
CA GLY A 109 -9.76 2.58 16.45
C GLY A 109 -9.43 1.13 16.11
N SER A 110 -9.60 0.77 14.84
CA SER A 110 -9.22 -0.54 14.33
C SER A 110 -7.69 -0.74 14.39
N PRO A 111 -7.20 -1.91 14.84
CA PRO A 111 -5.77 -2.19 14.89
C PRO A 111 -5.04 -1.91 13.57
N LEU A 112 -5.65 -2.25 12.43
CA LEU A 112 -5.05 -2.04 11.11
C LEU A 112 -4.73 -0.56 10.86
N GLU A 113 -5.69 0.32 11.14
CA GLU A 113 -5.53 1.77 10.95
C GLU A 113 -4.51 2.33 11.93
N VAL A 114 -4.66 2.01 13.21
CA VAL A 114 -3.80 2.50 14.29
C VAL A 114 -2.33 2.15 14.03
N TYR A 115 -2.06 0.91 13.64
CA TYR A 115 -0.69 0.48 13.34
C TYR A 115 -0.15 1.08 12.04
N THR A 116 -0.98 1.19 11.00
CA THR A 116 -0.60 1.85 9.75
C THR A 116 -0.23 3.32 10.00
N ALA A 117 -1.03 4.05 10.79
CA ALA A 117 -0.77 5.43 11.17
C ALA A 117 0.55 5.57 11.97
N ARG A 118 0.78 4.66 12.93
CA ARG A 118 2.04 4.62 13.71
C ARG A 118 3.25 4.33 12.82
N GLN A 119 3.12 3.46 11.83
CA GLN A 119 4.17 3.15 10.86
C GLN A 119 4.48 4.35 9.96
N ALA A 120 3.45 5.06 9.48
CA ALA A 120 3.61 6.30 8.72
C ALA A 120 4.32 7.39 9.54
N ALA A 121 3.90 7.60 10.78
CA ALA A 121 4.55 8.56 11.69
C ALA A 121 6.03 8.19 11.96
N ALA A 122 6.29 6.91 12.25
CA ALA A 122 7.65 6.42 12.48
C ALA A 122 8.56 6.55 11.24
N LEU A 123 8.00 6.45 10.03
CA LEU A 123 8.72 6.69 8.78
C LEU A 123 8.98 8.19 8.56
N ALA A 124 7.99 9.04 8.87
CA ALA A 124 8.13 10.50 8.80
C ALA A 124 9.26 11.00 9.70
N GLU A 125 9.34 10.52 10.95
CA GLU A 125 10.42 10.86 11.89
C GLU A 125 11.81 10.51 11.36
N ARG A 126 11.91 9.41 10.59
CA ARG A 126 13.18 8.94 9.99
C ARG A 126 13.52 9.65 8.68
N MET A 127 12.54 10.31 8.05
CA MET A 127 12.66 10.96 6.74
C MET A 127 12.05 12.37 6.76
N PRO A 128 12.61 13.30 7.55
CA PRO A 128 12.03 14.63 7.76
C PRO A 128 11.93 15.48 6.48
N ASP A 129 12.72 15.14 5.45
CA ASP A 129 12.71 15.82 4.15
C ASP A 129 11.50 15.42 3.27
N LEU A 130 10.77 14.35 3.64
CA LEU A 130 9.65 13.80 2.88
C LEU A 130 8.32 14.06 3.59
N ILE A 131 7.25 14.25 2.82
CA ILE A 131 5.89 14.26 3.37
C ILE A 131 5.40 12.81 3.40
N VAL A 132 5.27 12.22 4.59
CA VAL A 132 4.77 10.84 4.71
C VAL A 132 3.32 10.86 5.19
N ARG A 133 2.47 10.11 4.50
CA ARG A 133 1.05 9.90 4.85
C ARG A 133 0.65 8.45 4.61
N HIS A 134 -0.45 8.04 5.23
CA HIS A 134 -1.14 6.79 4.91
C HIS A 134 -2.54 7.08 4.36
N ALA A 135 -3.07 6.15 3.57
CA ALA A 135 -4.47 6.12 3.17
C ALA A 135 -4.99 4.69 3.10
N MET A 136 -6.32 4.58 3.12
CA MET A 136 -7.04 3.33 3.01
C MET A 136 -7.64 3.18 1.63
N THR A 137 -7.46 2.00 1.02
CA THR A 137 -8.06 1.64 -0.27
C THR A 137 -9.59 1.70 -0.17
N TYR A 138 -10.13 1.23 0.96
CA TYR A 138 -11.55 1.27 1.29
C TYR A 138 -11.74 1.82 2.72
N GLY A 139 -12.22 3.05 2.83
CA GLY A 139 -12.48 3.70 4.13
C GLY A 139 -11.64 4.95 4.31
N ASN A 140 -11.42 5.33 5.58
CA ASN A 140 -10.75 6.57 5.97
C ASN A 140 -9.38 6.32 6.62
N PRO A 141 -8.41 7.23 6.46
CA PRO A 141 -8.43 8.38 5.54
C PRO A 141 -8.42 7.91 4.08
N SER A 142 -9.26 8.52 3.23
CA SER A 142 -9.44 8.07 1.85
C SER A 142 -8.27 8.49 0.96
N VAL A 143 -8.02 7.74 -0.12
CA VAL A 143 -6.98 8.09 -1.11
C VAL A 143 -7.22 9.49 -1.71
N ALA A 144 -8.49 9.86 -1.94
CA ALA A 144 -8.85 11.17 -2.47
C ALA A 144 -8.44 12.31 -1.51
N ASP A 145 -8.81 12.20 -0.24
CA ASP A 145 -8.52 13.23 0.76
C ASP A 145 -7.01 13.39 0.97
N VAL A 146 -6.30 12.27 1.08
CA VAL A 146 -4.85 12.29 1.33
C VAL A 146 -4.09 12.83 0.14
N LEU A 147 -4.46 12.49 -1.10
CA LEU A 147 -3.82 13.09 -2.28
C LEU A 147 -4.10 14.59 -2.39
N SER A 148 -5.31 15.03 -2.04
CA SER A 148 -5.64 16.46 -1.96
C SER A 148 -4.78 17.17 -0.92
N GLU A 149 -4.63 16.59 0.28
CA GLU A 149 -3.79 17.11 1.36
C GLU A 149 -2.31 17.20 0.96
N LEU A 150 -1.77 16.15 0.32
CA LEU A 150 -0.39 16.13 -0.17
C LEU A 150 -0.15 17.22 -1.21
N LYS A 151 -1.11 17.39 -2.14
CA LYS A 151 -1.01 18.40 -3.19
C LYS A 151 -1.09 19.82 -2.62
N ALA A 152 -1.96 20.06 -1.63
CA ALA A 152 -2.03 21.32 -0.88
C ALA A 152 -0.73 21.63 -0.12
N GLN A 153 0.08 20.62 0.22
CA GLN A 153 1.41 20.78 0.82
C GLN A 153 2.55 20.96 -0.19
N GLY A 154 2.24 21.04 -1.50
CA GLY A 154 3.21 21.22 -2.57
C GLY A 154 3.87 19.92 -3.05
N ALA A 155 3.28 18.77 -2.77
CA ALA A 155 3.78 17.51 -3.30
C ALA A 155 3.53 17.42 -4.81
N GLY A 156 4.62 17.42 -5.59
CA GLY A 156 4.59 17.15 -7.03
C GLY A 156 5.13 15.77 -7.40
N ARG A 157 5.83 15.11 -6.46
CA ARG A 157 6.38 13.77 -6.63
C ARG A 157 5.79 12.85 -5.58
N LEU A 158 5.26 11.70 -6.00
CA LEU A 158 4.59 10.75 -5.12
C LEU A 158 5.20 9.36 -5.27
N LEU A 159 5.61 8.77 -4.15
CA LEU A 159 5.89 7.35 -4.05
C LEU A 159 4.74 6.66 -3.31
N VAL A 160 4.04 5.77 -4.00
CA VAL A 160 2.97 4.94 -3.48
C VAL A 160 3.53 3.58 -3.09
N ILE A 161 3.31 3.19 -1.84
CA ILE A 161 3.74 1.91 -1.28
C ILE A 161 2.49 1.19 -0.74
N PRO A 162 1.87 0.31 -1.53
CA PRO A 162 0.94 -0.68 -0.99
C PRO A 162 1.64 -1.49 0.10
N MET A 163 1.03 -1.61 1.27
CA MET A 163 1.57 -2.30 2.45
C MET A 163 1.36 -3.81 2.38
N TYR A 164 1.41 -4.36 1.16
CA TYR A 164 1.33 -5.78 0.85
C TYR A 164 2.66 -6.22 0.25
N PRO A 165 3.45 -7.07 0.94
CA PRO A 165 4.74 -7.50 0.41
C PRO A 165 4.58 -8.31 -0.87
N GLN A 166 3.63 -9.25 -0.88
CA GLN A 166 3.24 -10.05 -2.04
C GLN A 166 2.19 -9.31 -2.85
N TYR A 167 2.38 -9.24 -4.16
CA TYR A 167 1.38 -8.66 -5.05
C TYR A 167 0.19 -9.60 -5.17
N ALA A 168 -1.02 -9.06 -4.98
CA ALA A 168 -2.25 -9.63 -5.52
C ALA A 168 -3.03 -8.55 -6.29
N ALA A 169 -3.77 -8.96 -7.32
CA ALA A 169 -4.65 -8.06 -8.06
C ALA A 169 -5.73 -7.45 -7.14
N SER A 170 -6.23 -8.23 -6.19
CA SER A 170 -7.23 -7.83 -5.20
C SER A 170 -6.70 -6.93 -4.09
N SER A 171 -5.39 -6.77 -3.94
CA SER A 171 -4.78 -5.91 -2.90
C SER A 171 -3.96 -4.77 -3.54
N SER A 172 -2.71 -5.03 -3.90
CA SER A 172 -1.80 -4.05 -4.51
C SER A 172 -2.38 -3.45 -5.79
N GLY A 173 -3.04 -4.26 -6.62
CA GLY A 173 -3.72 -3.78 -7.83
C GLY A 173 -4.83 -2.78 -7.50
N ALA A 174 -5.75 -3.15 -6.60
CA ALA A 174 -6.84 -2.29 -6.17
C ALA A 174 -6.35 -0.97 -5.53
N ALA A 175 -5.31 -1.05 -4.68
CA ALA A 175 -4.72 0.13 -4.05
C ALA A 175 -4.16 1.12 -5.09
N VAL A 176 -3.45 0.62 -6.10
CA VAL A 176 -2.91 1.44 -7.19
C VAL A 176 -4.04 2.02 -8.06
N ASP A 177 -5.07 1.23 -8.36
CA ASP A 177 -6.24 1.70 -9.11
C ASP A 177 -6.88 2.92 -8.43
N LYS A 178 -7.04 2.92 -7.10
CA LYS A 178 -7.59 4.08 -6.36
C LYS A 178 -6.74 5.33 -6.50
N VAL A 179 -5.41 5.20 -6.55
CA VAL A 179 -4.54 6.36 -6.83
C VAL A 179 -4.73 6.83 -8.26
N CYS A 180 -4.70 5.92 -9.23
CA CYS A 180 -4.87 6.25 -10.64
C CYS A 180 -6.21 6.94 -10.93
N GLU A 181 -7.30 6.47 -10.32
CA GLU A 181 -8.62 7.10 -10.39
C GLU A 181 -8.57 8.58 -9.99
N GLN A 182 -7.82 8.93 -8.93
CA GLN A 182 -7.66 10.32 -8.49
C GLN A 182 -6.74 11.13 -9.40
N LEU A 183 -5.69 10.53 -9.96
CA LEU A 183 -4.79 11.21 -10.90
C LEU A 183 -5.50 11.64 -12.19
N LEU A 184 -6.49 10.86 -12.65
CA LEU A 184 -7.31 11.21 -13.82
C LEU A 184 -8.14 12.49 -13.59
N LEU A 185 -8.39 12.86 -12.35
CA LEU A 185 -9.16 14.05 -11.96
C LEU A 185 -8.26 15.28 -11.71
N GLN A 186 -6.94 15.16 -11.86
CA GLN A 186 -5.99 16.27 -11.66
C GLN A 186 -5.65 16.98 -12.96
N ARG A 187 -5.65 18.33 -12.93
CA ARG A 187 -5.19 19.14 -14.07
C ARG A 187 -3.67 19.14 -14.17
N ASN A 188 -2.98 19.37 -13.06
CA ASN A 188 -1.53 19.22 -12.93
C ASN A 188 -1.23 17.87 -12.26
N GLN A 189 -0.78 16.88 -13.02
CA GLN A 189 -0.55 15.54 -12.49
C GLN A 189 0.74 15.47 -11.67
N MET A 190 0.67 14.73 -10.55
CA MET A 190 1.86 14.36 -9.79
C MET A 190 2.73 13.37 -10.59
N SER A 191 4.05 13.45 -10.44
CA SER A 191 4.97 12.40 -10.88
C SER A 191 4.88 11.22 -9.92
N VAL A 192 4.22 10.14 -10.35
CA VAL A 192 3.90 8.99 -9.48
C VAL A 192 4.82 7.80 -9.73
N ARG A 193 5.20 7.14 -8.64
CA ARG A 193 5.76 5.79 -8.64
C ARG A 193 5.01 4.88 -7.70
N THR A 194 4.91 3.63 -8.11
CA THR A 194 4.31 2.58 -7.30
C THR A 194 5.35 1.51 -7.01
N VAL A 195 5.34 0.99 -5.80
CA VAL A 195 6.01 -0.28 -5.47
C VAL A 195 4.99 -1.38 -5.72
N SER A 196 5.27 -2.28 -6.66
CA SER A 196 4.34 -3.37 -6.96
C SER A 196 4.38 -4.48 -5.92
N ARG A 197 5.59 -4.84 -5.46
CA ARG A 197 5.89 -5.94 -4.54
C ARG A 197 7.27 -5.76 -3.92
N PHE A 198 7.50 -6.37 -2.77
CA PHE A 198 8.79 -6.40 -2.08
C PHE A 198 8.95 -7.66 -1.19
N TYR A 199 8.23 -8.73 -1.52
CA TYR A 199 8.16 -9.95 -0.72
C TYR A 199 9.51 -10.66 -0.52
N ASP A 200 10.45 -10.48 -1.45
CA ASP A 200 11.80 -11.04 -1.47
C ASP A 200 12.88 -10.04 -1.02
N ASP A 201 12.50 -8.85 -0.55
CA ASP A 201 13.46 -7.87 -0.05
C ASP A 201 14.16 -8.44 1.20
N THR A 202 15.49 -8.49 1.16
CA THR A 202 16.28 -9.05 2.27
C THR A 202 16.02 -8.36 3.61
N GLY A 203 15.74 -7.05 3.61
CA GLY A 203 15.44 -6.29 4.81
C GLY A 203 14.06 -6.65 5.39
N TYR A 204 13.09 -6.97 4.54
CA TYR A 204 11.80 -7.49 4.95
C TYR A 204 11.92 -8.91 5.55
N ILE A 205 12.63 -9.82 4.89
CA ILE A 205 12.92 -11.17 5.41
C ILE A 205 13.66 -11.09 6.76
N ASP A 206 14.70 -10.28 6.84
CA ASP A 206 15.47 -10.08 8.08
C ASP A 206 14.62 -9.51 9.22
N ALA A 207 13.70 -8.60 8.92
CA ALA A 207 12.79 -8.04 9.92
C ALA A 207 11.87 -9.14 10.49
N MET A 208 11.30 -9.98 9.64
CA MET A 208 10.45 -11.11 10.08
C MET A 208 11.24 -12.14 10.89
N LYS A 209 12.41 -12.55 10.38
CA LYS A 209 13.33 -13.46 11.07
C LYS A 209 13.66 -12.94 12.48
N ASN A 210 14.13 -11.70 12.59
CA ASN A 210 14.51 -11.11 13.89
C ASN A 210 13.31 -10.98 14.83
N HIS A 211 12.11 -10.80 14.29
CA HIS A 211 10.89 -10.77 15.08
C HIS A 211 10.56 -12.16 15.66
N ILE A 212 10.59 -13.20 14.83
CA ILE A 212 10.34 -14.59 15.24
C ILE A 212 11.39 -15.06 16.25
N LEU A 213 12.67 -14.80 15.99
CA LEU A 213 13.77 -15.19 16.90
C LEU A 213 13.64 -14.54 18.28
N ARG A 214 13.27 -13.26 18.35
CA ARG A 214 13.03 -12.59 19.65
C ARG A 214 11.86 -13.22 20.39
N TYR A 215 10.78 -13.53 19.69
CA TYR A 215 9.64 -14.18 20.31
C TYR A 215 10.00 -15.57 20.87
N TRP A 216 10.72 -16.39 20.08
CA TRP A 216 11.21 -17.70 20.51
C TRP A 216 12.15 -17.64 21.71
N ALA A 217 13.01 -16.63 21.78
CA ALA A 217 13.89 -16.43 22.92
C ALA A 217 13.11 -16.17 24.23
N GLU A 218 11.94 -15.54 24.14
CA GLU A 218 11.10 -15.19 25.30
C GLU A 218 10.07 -16.28 25.66
N HIS A 219 9.50 -16.99 24.68
CA HIS A 219 8.33 -17.86 24.86
C HIS A 219 8.56 -19.33 24.52
N GLY A 220 9.78 -19.66 24.08
CA GLY A 220 10.11 -20.96 23.47
C GLY A 220 9.58 -21.09 22.04
N ARG A 221 10.00 -22.18 21.38
CA ARG A 221 9.64 -22.52 20.00
C ARG A 221 8.71 -23.74 19.98
N GLY A 222 7.62 -23.66 19.22
CA GLY A 222 6.71 -24.77 18.97
C GLY A 222 7.32 -25.82 18.03
N LYS A 223 6.61 -26.96 17.84
CA LYS A 223 7.10 -28.07 17.01
C LYS A 223 7.18 -27.73 15.52
N LYS A 224 6.28 -26.86 15.05
CA LYS A 224 6.17 -26.46 13.65
C LYS A 224 5.79 -24.98 13.55
N LEU A 225 6.31 -24.29 12.55
CA LEU A 225 5.96 -22.91 12.20
C LEU A 225 4.99 -22.90 11.00
N MET A 226 3.78 -22.40 11.19
CA MET A 226 2.83 -22.14 10.11
C MET A 226 2.97 -20.69 9.63
N LEU A 227 3.19 -20.55 8.32
CA LEU A 227 3.20 -19.27 7.62
C LEU A 227 1.87 -19.11 6.90
N SER A 228 0.93 -18.42 7.55
CA SER A 228 -0.45 -18.27 7.09
C SER A 228 -0.61 -16.99 6.27
N PHE A 229 -1.07 -17.13 5.04
CA PHE A 229 -1.34 -16.02 4.12
C PHE A 229 -2.85 -15.92 3.87
N HIS A 230 -3.37 -14.74 3.55
CA HIS A 230 -4.77 -14.63 3.11
C HIS A 230 -4.98 -15.47 1.85
N GLY A 231 -6.05 -16.24 1.77
CA GLY A 231 -6.36 -17.06 0.61
C GLY A 231 -6.85 -16.23 -0.57
N VAL A 232 -6.66 -16.76 -1.77
CA VAL A 232 -7.28 -16.24 -3.00
C VAL A 232 -8.01 -17.37 -3.71
N PRO A 233 -9.10 -17.09 -4.45
CA PRO A 233 -9.71 -18.06 -5.35
C PRO A 233 -8.67 -18.66 -6.30
N GLN A 234 -8.72 -19.98 -6.48
CA GLN A 234 -7.82 -20.71 -7.39
C GLN A 234 -7.87 -20.11 -8.80
N LYS A 235 -9.06 -19.68 -9.24
CA LYS A 235 -9.26 -19.02 -10.53
C LYS A 235 -8.38 -17.78 -10.72
N HIS A 236 -8.12 -16.98 -9.69
CA HIS A 236 -7.25 -15.79 -9.83
C HIS A 236 -5.81 -16.20 -10.13
N TYR A 237 -5.33 -17.25 -9.45
CA TYR A 237 -4.03 -17.84 -9.76
C TYR A 237 -3.97 -18.40 -11.18
N ASP A 238 -4.99 -19.16 -11.58
CA ASP A 238 -5.08 -19.75 -12.93
C ASP A 238 -5.11 -18.68 -14.03
N LEU A 239 -5.59 -17.47 -13.71
CA LEU A 239 -5.60 -16.30 -14.59
C LEU A 239 -4.34 -15.43 -14.52
N GLY A 240 -3.32 -15.86 -13.76
CA GLY A 240 -2.00 -15.24 -13.74
C GLY A 240 -1.73 -14.29 -12.57
N ASP A 241 -2.54 -14.30 -11.51
CA ASP A 241 -2.18 -13.60 -10.27
C ASP A 241 -0.98 -14.31 -9.60
N PRO A 242 0.19 -13.64 -9.43
CA PRO A 242 1.39 -14.28 -8.92
C PRO A 242 1.35 -14.53 -7.40
N TYR A 243 0.32 -14.04 -6.70
CA TYR A 243 0.26 -14.01 -5.25
C TYR A 243 0.63 -15.33 -4.55
N PRO A 244 0.05 -16.50 -4.91
CA PRO A 244 0.39 -17.76 -4.25
C PRO A 244 1.87 -18.16 -4.38
N ASP A 245 2.50 -17.85 -5.51
CA ASP A 245 3.90 -18.17 -5.76
C ASP A 245 4.82 -17.23 -4.98
N GLU A 246 4.48 -15.94 -4.92
CA GLU A 246 5.17 -14.96 -4.07
C GLU A 246 5.05 -15.32 -2.58
N CYS A 247 3.88 -15.80 -2.11
CA CYS A 247 3.69 -16.30 -0.76
C CYS A 247 4.61 -17.50 -0.44
N ARG A 248 4.62 -18.51 -1.32
CA ARG A 248 5.48 -19.70 -1.15
C ARG A 248 6.95 -19.34 -1.18
N HIS A 249 7.34 -18.41 -2.04
CA HIS A 249 8.72 -17.95 -2.12
C HIS A 249 9.13 -17.15 -0.87
N THR A 250 8.26 -16.25 -0.38
CA THR A 250 8.47 -15.55 0.91
C THR A 250 8.71 -16.56 2.03
N ALA A 251 7.86 -17.59 2.10
CA ALA A 251 7.95 -18.62 3.12
C ALA A 251 9.25 -19.42 3.04
N LYS A 252 9.68 -19.77 1.83
CA LYS A 252 10.95 -20.43 1.59
C LYS A 252 12.13 -19.57 2.05
N LEU A 253 12.19 -18.31 1.65
CA LEU A 253 13.26 -17.38 2.05
C LEU A 253 13.31 -17.18 3.57
N LEU A 254 12.15 -17.09 4.23
CA LEU A 254 12.08 -16.97 5.68
C LEU A 254 12.50 -18.25 6.39
N ALA A 255 12.09 -19.42 5.89
CA ALA A 255 12.50 -20.72 6.42
C ALA A 255 14.02 -20.92 6.31
N GLU A 256 14.61 -20.58 5.16
CA GLU A 256 16.06 -20.60 4.95
C GLU A 256 16.76 -19.65 5.93
N ALA A 257 16.25 -18.43 6.11
CA ALA A 257 16.84 -17.44 7.01
C ALA A 257 16.75 -17.83 8.51
N LEU A 258 15.78 -18.68 8.87
CA LEU A 258 15.57 -19.25 10.20
C LEU A 258 16.20 -20.65 10.36
N GLU A 259 16.86 -21.17 9.33
CA GLU A 259 17.48 -22.50 9.32
C GLU A 259 16.46 -23.62 9.64
N LEU A 260 15.25 -23.51 9.07
CA LEU A 260 14.18 -24.51 9.23
C LEU A 260 14.27 -25.60 8.16
N THR A 261 14.04 -26.84 8.56
CA THR A 261 13.86 -27.97 7.64
C THR A 261 12.42 -28.02 7.09
N GLU A 262 12.19 -28.76 6.00
CA GLU A 262 10.87 -28.86 5.36
C GLU A 262 9.76 -29.41 6.28
N ASP A 263 10.11 -30.24 7.26
CA ASP A 263 9.19 -30.76 8.27
C ASP A 263 8.89 -29.77 9.39
N GLN A 264 9.68 -28.70 9.54
CA GLN A 264 9.56 -27.72 10.62
C GLN A 264 8.68 -26.52 10.27
N TYR A 265 8.30 -26.34 9.01
CA TYR A 265 7.36 -25.28 8.63
C TYR A 265 6.27 -25.77 7.67
N VAL A 266 5.21 -24.97 7.52
CA VAL A 266 4.15 -25.21 6.54
C VAL A 266 3.59 -23.88 6.06
N VAL A 267 3.29 -23.78 4.77
CA VAL A 267 2.57 -22.64 4.18
C VAL A 267 1.09 -22.96 4.17
N SER A 268 0.24 -22.00 4.52
CA SER A 268 -1.21 -22.17 4.47
C SER A 268 -1.92 -20.90 4.02
N PHE A 269 -3.15 -21.07 3.56
CA PHE A 269 -4.01 -20.00 3.06
C PHE A 269 -5.30 -19.93 3.87
N GLN A 270 -5.49 -18.84 4.61
CA GLN A 270 -6.65 -18.59 5.48
C GLN A 270 -7.77 -17.84 4.76
N SER A 271 -8.85 -17.52 5.46
CA SER A 271 -9.95 -16.67 5.00
C SER A 271 -10.58 -17.16 3.69
N GLN A 272 -10.80 -18.46 3.55
CA GLN A 272 -11.46 -19.03 2.37
C GLN A 272 -12.98 -18.95 2.54
N PHE A 273 -13.69 -18.38 1.56
CA PHE A 273 -15.13 -18.16 1.65
C PHE A 273 -15.92 -18.68 0.44
N GLY A 274 -17.15 -19.12 0.70
CA GLY A 274 -18.07 -19.56 -0.35
C GLY A 274 -17.70 -20.91 -0.96
N ARG A 275 -18.30 -21.24 -2.11
CA ARG A 275 -18.21 -22.58 -2.74
C ARG A 275 -17.15 -22.67 -3.84
N ALA A 276 -16.43 -21.57 -4.11
CA ALA A 276 -15.37 -21.56 -5.11
C ALA A 276 -14.18 -22.43 -4.67
N LYS A 277 -13.37 -22.88 -5.62
CA LYS A 277 -12.08 -23.50 -5.31
C LYS A 277 -11.10 -22.41 -4.87
N TRP A 278 -10.37 -22.68 -3.81
CA TRP A 278 -9.37 -21.79 -3.23
C TRP A 278 -7.98 -22.41 -3.29
N VAL A 279 -6.96 -21.56 -3.23
CA VAL A 279 -5.57 -22.03 -3.15
C VAL A 279 -5.37 -22.81 -1.84
N THR A 280 -4.70 -23.96 -1.95
CA THR A 280 -4.45 -24.88 -0.84
C THR A 280 -2.97 -24.89 -0.42
N PRO A 281 -2.63 -25.34 0.80
CA PRO A 281 -3.53 -25.91 1.82
C PRO A 281 -4.28 -24.85 2.63
N SER A 282 -5.49 -25.20 3.06
CA SER A 282 -6.33 -24.37 3.92
C SER A 282 -5.79 -24.31 5.35
N THR A 283 -5.69 -23.11 5.92
CA THR A 283 -5.28 -22.92 7.33
C THR A 283 -6.25 -23.63 8.29
N GLN A 284 -7.56 -23.51 8.05
CA GLN A 284 -8.60 -24.18 8.83
C GLN A 284 -8.46 -25.70 8.76
N ASP A 285 -8.20 -26.27 7.57
CA ASP A 285 -8.01 -27.72 7.45
C ASP A 285 -6.78 -28.20 8.22
N LEU A 286 -5.70 -27.42 8.21
CA LEU A 286 -4.47 -27.76 8.91
C LEU A 286 -4.64 -27.68 10.43
N PHE A 287 -5.42 -26.73 10.97
CA PHE A 287 -5.74 -26.71 12.40
C PHE A 287 -6.44 -27.99 12.87
N GLY A 288 -7.31 -28.60 12.04
CA GLY A 288 -7.94 -29.88 12.36
C GLY A 288 -7.06 -31.12 12.15
N LYS A 289 -6.08 -31.05 11.23
CA LYS A 289 -5.23 -32.19 10.82
C LYS A 289 -3.95 -32.31 11.65
N LEU A 290 -3.26 -31.20 11.91
CA LEU A 290 -1.93 -31.19 12.52
C LEU A 290 -1.89 -31.79 13.94
N PRO A 291 -2.86 -31.51 14.84
CA PRO A 291 -2.90 -32.17 16.15
C PRO A 291 -2.99 -33.69 16.06
N LYS A 292 -3.81 -34.21 15.12
CA LYS A 292 -3.98 -35.65 14.88
C LYS A 292 -2.71 -36.31 14.34
N GLN A 293 -1.78 -35.51 13.80
CA GLN A 293 -0.46 -35.94 13.34
C GLN A 293 0.64 -35.74 14.40
N GLY A 294 0.27 -35.42 15.66
CA GLY A 294 1.21 -35.25 16.78
C GLY A 294 1.82 -33.85 16.91
N VAL A 295 1.43 -32.91 16.05
CA VAL A 295 1.82 -31.49 16.15
C VAL A 295 0.86 -30.79 17.11
N THR A 296 1.15 -30.91 18.41
CA THR A 296 0.34 -30.34 19.49
C THR A 296 0.72 -28.90 19.85
N GLU A 297 1.86 -28.42 19.36
CA GLU A 297 2.37 -27.06 19.58
C GLU A 297 2.74 -26.47 18.22
N LEU A 298 1.95 -25.49 17.76
CA LEU A 298 2.04 -24.92 16.43
C LEU A 298 2.16 -23.41 16.53
N ASP A 299 3.29 -22.87 16.09
CA ASP A 299 3.52 -21.44 16.04
C ASP A 299 2.92 -20.88 14.74
N VAL A 300 2.17 -19.77 14.77
CA VAL A 300 1.53 -19.20 13.57
C VAL A 300 1.97 -17.76 13.32
N PHE A 301 2.58 -17.49 12.16
CA PHE A 301 3.00 -16.16 11.70
C PHE A 301 2.29 -15.81 10.39
N CYS A 302 1.94 -14.53 10.20
CA CYS A 302 1.17 -14.06 9.03
C CYS A 302 1.98 -13.10 8.15
N PRO A 303 2.81 -13.57 7.20
CA PRO A 303 3.72 -12.70 6.45
C PRO A 303 2.97 -11.79 5.47
N GLY A 304 1.75 -12.13 5.07
CA GLY A 304 0.97 -11.33 4.11
C GLY A 304 0.57 -9.93 4.60
N PHE A 305 0.76 -9.63 5.89
CA PHE A 305 0.31 -8.40 6.52
C PHE A 305 1.45 -7.70 7.27
N LEU A 306 1.48 -6.37 7.22
CA LEU A 306 2.44 -5.55 7.98
C LEU A 306 1.89 -4.97 9.28
N ALA A 307 0.60 -5.17 9.56
CA ALA A 307 -0.10 -4.68 10.73
C ALA A 307 -1.17 -5.70 11.14
N ASP A 308 -1.43 -5.82 12.44
CA ASP A 308 -2.49 -6.74 12.91
C ASP A 308 -3.85 -6.24 12.46
N CYS A 309 -4.71 -7.19 12.11
CA CYS A 309 -6.02 -6.94 11.50
C CYS A 309 -7.04 -7.99 11.97
N LEU A 310 -8.24 -7.93 11.41
CA LEU A 310 -9.31 -8.89 11.72
C LEU A 310 -8.87 -10.33 11.43
N GLU A 311 -8.20 -10.52 10.30
CA GLU A 311 -7.73 -11.81 9.80
C GLU A 311 -6.62 -12.41 10.68
N THR A 312 -5.80 -11.59 11.35
CA THR A 312 -4.79 -12.12 12.27
C THR A 312 -5.37 -12.33 13.67
N LEU A 313 -6.01 -11.31 14.24
CA LEU A 313 -6.43 -11.33 15.64
C LEU A 313 -7.69 -12.17 15.90
N GLU A 314 -8.70 -12.07 15.04
CA GLU A 314 -9.97 -12.77 15.24
C GLU A 314 -9.92 -14.16 14.62
N GLU A 315 -9.56 -14.26 13.34
CA GLU A 315 -9.62 -15.53 12.61
C GLU A 315 -8.55 -16.52 13.10
N ILE A 316 -7.30 -16.08 13.30
CA ILE A 316 -6.21 -16.97 13.71
C ILE A 316 -6.11 -17.09 15.23
N ALA A 317 -5.95 -15.96 15.94
CA ALA A 317 -5.69 -16.01 17.39
C ALA A 317 -6.90 -16.40 18.25
N LEU A 318 -8.14 -16.18 17.78
CA LEU A 318 -9.34 -16.59 18.51
C LEU A 318 -9.94 -17.86 17.90
N MET A 319 -10.49 -17.78 16.69
CA MET A 319 -11.21 -18.91 16.07
C MET A 319 -10.28 -20.08 15.74
N GLY A 320 -9.14 -19.82 15.12
CA GLY A 320 -8.15 -20.83 14.76
C GLY A 320 -7.58 -21.56 15.97
N ARG A 321 -7.37 -20.83 17.08
CA ARG A 321 -6.93 -21.40 18.35
C ARG A 321 -7.96 -22.33 18.96
N GLU A 322 -9.23 -21.93 18.99
CA GLU A 322 -10.33 -22.79 19.45
C GLU A 322 -10.39 -24.08 18.63
N GLN A 323 -10.39 -23.97 17.30
CA GLN A 323 -10.41 -25.12 16.40
C GLN A 323 -9.21 -26.06 16.60
N PHE A 324 -8.00 -25.51 16.77
CA PHE A 324 -6.79 -26.30 17.00
C PHE A 324 -6.85 -27.05 18.33
N TYR A 325 -7.38 -26.42 19.38
CA TYR A 325 -7.52 -27.05 20.70
C TYR A 325 -8.61 -28.13 20.72
N GLU A 326 -9.74 -27.91 20.07
CA GLU A 326 -10.78 -28.93 19.88
C GLU A 326 -10.25 -30.16 19.13
N ALA A 327 -9.31 -29.98 18.21
CA ALA A 327 -8.67 -31.07 17.48
C ALA A 327 -7.57 -31.81 18.29
N GLY A 328 -7.28 -31.39 19.53
CA GLY A 328 -6.28 -32.00 20.41
C GLY A 328 -4.95 -31.23 20.52
N GLY A 329 -4.89 -30.03 19.96
CA GLY A 329 -3.76 -29.12 20.12
C GLY A 329 -3.64 -28.59 21.55
N LYS A 330 -2.44 -28.19 21.96
CA LYS A 330 -2.14 -27.71 23.32
C LYS A 330 -1.65 -26.27 23.37
N LYS A 331 -0.93 -25.82 22.34
CA LYS A 331 -0.37 -24.46 22.28
C LYS A 331 -0.43 -23.93 20.85
N LEU A 332 -1.06 -22.76 20.67
CA LEU A 332 -1.13 -22.05 19.38
C LEU A 332 -0.80 -20.56 19.57
N PRO A 333 0.48 -20.16 19.73
CA PRO A 333 0.83 -18.75 19.76
C PRO A 333 0.72 -18.15 18.36
N LEU A 334 -0.07 -17.07 18.24
CA LEU A 334 0.04 -16.15 17.11
C LEU A 334 1.16 -15.17 17.41
N TYR A 335 2.15 -15.08 16.53
CA TYR A 335 3.13 -13.99 16.64
C TYR A 335 2.42 -12.69 16.27
N PRO A 336 2.35 -11.70 17.19
CA PRO A 336 1.83 -10.39 16.82
C PRO A 336 2.68 -9.82 15.70
N LEU A 337 2.09 -9.14 14.72
CA LEU A 337 2.88 -8.49 13.67
C LEU A 337 3.75 -7.37 14.26
N PRO A 338 4.77 -6.85 13.55
CA PRO A 338 5.65 -5.82 14.09
C PRO A 338 4.90 -4.51 14.43
N GLN A 339 4.45 -4.38 15.68
CA GLN A 339 3.58 -3.29 16.15
C GLN A 339 4.30 -2.06 16.74
N ARG A 340 5.60 -2.18 17.03
CA ARG A 340 6.38 -1.13 17.70
C ARG A 340 7.66 -0.80 16.97
N GLN A 341 8.05 0.47 17.07
CA GLN A 341 9.36 0.96 16.68
C GLN A 341 10.47 0.03 17.22
N PRO A 342 11.54 -0.22 16.45
CA PRO A 342 12.77 -0.71 17.06
C PRO A 342 13.18 0.26 18.18
N ARG A 343 13.32 -0.26 19.40
CA ARG A 343 13.93 0.53 20.48
C ARG A 343 15.35 0.86 20.05
N LEU A 344 15.69 2.15 19.97
CA LEU A 344 17.08 2.59 20.04
C LEU A 344 17.60 2.23 21.42
N ASP A 345 18.46 1.22 21.52
CA ASP A 345 19.33 1.07 22.68
C ASP A 345 20.24 2.33 22.76
N ARG A 346 20.25 2.98 23.93
CA ARG A 346 21.04 4.18 24.22
C ARG A 346 22.56 3.94 24.17
N ARG A 347 23.03 2.70 24.03
CA ARG A 347 24.46 2.35 24.03
C ARG A 347 25.24 2.66 22.74
N THR A 348 24.60 2.96 21.61
CA THR A 348 25.29 3.19 20.32
C THR A 348 25.60 4.65 19.98
N ARG A 349 25.41 5.60 20.91
CA ARG A 349 25.72 7.04 20.67
C ARG A 349 27.21 7.41 20.74
N ARG A 350 28.12 6.46 21.00
CA ARG A 350 29.50 6.80 21.38
C ARG A 350 30.61 6.08 20.59
N THR A 351 30.43 5.88 19.28
CA THR A 351 31.56 5.51 18.41
C THR A 351 31.22 5.75 16.94
N CYS A 352 31.52 6.94 16.42
CA CYS A 352 31.91 7.18 15.01
C CYS A 352 32.09 8.68 14.73
N ARG A 353 33.23 9.24 15.17
CA ARG A 353 33.88 10.37 14.49
C ARG A 353 35.11 9.80 13.81
N ARG A 354 35.03 9.54 12.49
CA ARG A 354 36.12 9.54 11.47
C ARG A 354 35.82 8.56 10.31
N LYS A 355 35.44 9.12 9.15
CA LYS A 355 35.70 8.71 7.74
C LYS A 355 35.36 7.26 7.27
N PRO A 356 35.08 7.04 5.96
CA PRO A 356 33.84 6.36 5.55
C PRO A 356 33.99 4.94 4.97
N TRP A 357 32.84 4.26 4.89
CA TRP A 357 32.31 3.35 3.85
C TRP A 357 32.43 1.81 3.88
N ARG A 358 32.80 1.12 4.98
CA ARG A 358 32.52 -0.34 5.09
C ARG A 358 32.09 -0.78 6.50
N LEU A 359 31.25 -1.82 6.53
CA LEU A 359 30.60 -2.50 7.68
C LEU A 359 29.46 -1.70 8.36
N ALA A 360 28.19 -1.90 8.04
CA ALA A 360 27.34 -3.06 8.34
C ALA A 360 27.21 -3.32 9.85
N LEU A 361 26.12 -2.82 10.48
CA LEU A 361 25.48 -3.20 11.75
C LEU A 361 24.47 -2.08 12.10
N LYS A 362 23.29 -2.23 12.69
CA LYS A 362 22.41 -3.35 13.08
C LYS A 362 21.12 -2.68 13.63
N LEU A 363 19.96 -3.32 13.40
CA LEU A 363 18.68 -3.12 14.10
C LEU A 363 17.78 -1.91 13.70
N PHE A 364 17.64 -1.67 12.40
CA PHE A 364 17.02 -0.51 11.70
C PHE A 364 18.02 0.61 11.43
N ASP A 365 18.85 0.44 10.39
CA ASP A 365 19.71 1.51 9.89
C ASP A 365 20.14 1.20 8.42
N PRO A 366 20.91 2.06 7.73
CA PRO A 366 20.56 3.20 6.88
C PRO A 366 20.23 2.80 5.43
N CYS A 367 19.83 1.55 5.21
CA CYS A 367 19.60 1.04 3.85
C CYS A 367 18.22 1.40 3.29
N LEU A 368 17.22 1.80 4.09
CA LEU A 368 15.96 2.30 3.50
C LEU A 368 16.17 3.67 2.85
N LYS A 369 17.01 4.55 3.44
CA LYS A 369 17.42 5.80 2.78
C LYS A 369 18.27 5.52 1.54
N CYS A 370 19.16 4.51 1.54
CA CYS A 370 19.96 4.14 0.36
C CYS A 370 19.23 3.28 -0.68
N ARG A 371 18.23 2.46 -0.31
CA ARG A 371 17.39 1.64 -1.20
C ARG A 371 16.23 2.46 -1.73
N LEU A 372 15.58 3.29 -0.92
CA LEU A 372 14.69 4.34 -1.46
C LEU A 372 15.52 5.34 -2.25
N ASN A 373 16.69 5.82 -1.83
CA ASN A 373 17.52 6.66 -2.73
C ASN A 373 18.08 5.91 -3.94
N ALA A 374 18.33 4.61 -3.89
CA ALA A 374 18.78 3.84 -5.06
C ALA A 374 17.61 3.57 -6.00
N VAL A 375 16.43 3.24 -5.50
CA VAL A 375 15.18 3.17 -6.28
C VAL A 375 14.80 4.57 -6.79
N PHE A 376 14.94 5.63 -6.00
CA PHE A 376 14.71 7.01 -6.41
C PHE A 376 15.75 7.46 -7.43
N ARG A 377 17.06 7.23 -7.26
CA ARG A 377 18.12 7.64 -8.21
C ARG A 377 18.18 6.78 -9.47
N ARG A 378 17.96 5.47 -9.35
CA ARG A 378 17.96 4.53 -10.49
C ARG A 378 16.76 4.78 -11.40
N HIS A 379 15.66 5.28 -10.86
CA HIS A 379 14.45 5.47 -11.64
C HIS A 379 14.14 6.97 -11.88
N PHE A 380 14.39 7.91 -10.96
CA PHE A 380 14.21 9.38 -11.11
C PHE A 380 15.60 10.02 -11.06
N PRO A 381 16.37 9.99 -12.17
CA PRO A 381 17.57 10.81 -12.25
C PRO A 381 17.16 12.27 -12.02
N ALA A 382 17.83 12.94 -11.09
CA ALA A 382 17.72 14.38 -10.97
C ALA A 382 18.07 14.99 -12.34
N THR A 383 17.20 15.89 -12.79
CA THR A 383 17.39 16.89 -13.85
C THR A 383 18.85 17.07 -14.27
N LEU A 384 19.19 16.49 -15.42
CA LEU A 384 20.30 16.91 -16.28
C LEU A 384 19.69 17.13 -17.67
N ALA A 385 19.01 18.27 -17.83
CA ALA A 385 18.74 18.96 -19.09
C ALA A 385 17.69 20.07 -18.86
N TYR A 386 17.97 21.03 -17.99
CA TYR A 386 17.27 22.32 -18.01
C TYR A 386 18.22 23.42 -17.51
N ASP A 387 19.41 23.45 -18.11
CA ASP A 387 20.34 24.58 -18.09
C ASP A 387 21.00 24.62 -19.46
N GLY A 388 20.27 25.15 -20.44
CA GLY A 388 20.70 25.13 -21.84
C GLY A 388 19.86 26.00 -22.76
N ILE A 389 19.26 27.08 -22.23
CA ILE A 389 18.69 28.16 -23.04
C ILE A 389 19.01 29.46 -22.32
N TYR A 390 20.26 29.92 -22.40
CA TYR A 390 20.64 31.32 -22.55
C TYR A 390 22.09 31.34 -23.03
N ALA A 391 22.28 31.94 -24.20
CA ALA A 391 23.54 32.05 -24.90
C ALA A 391 24.54 32.94 -24.15
N GLY A 392 25.84 32.61 -24.23
CA GLY A 392 26.90 33.52 -23.79
C GLY A 392 28.29 32.89 -23.68
N GLN A 393 29.02 32.88 -24.79
CA GLN A 393 30.48 32.99 -24.89
C GLN A 393 31.38 31.79 -24.46
N HIS A 394 31.95 31.17 -25.51
CA HIS A 394 33.38 30.90 -25.71
C HIS A 394 34.19 29.95 -24.78
N ILE A 395 34.60 28.83 -25.40
CA ILE A 395 35.99 28.33 -25.60
C ILE A 395 36.44 27.04 -24.87
N LYS A 396 36.72 26.05 -25.77
CA LYS A 396 37.70 24.93 -25.77
C LYS A 396 37.46 23.68 -24.92
N CYS A 397 36.79 22.73 -25.58
CA CYS A 397 37.02 21.29 -25.47
C CYS A 397 38.48 20.93 -25.84
N ASN A 398 39.09 20.05 -25.04
CA ASN A 398 40.17 19.15 -25.47
C ASN A 398 39.96 17.80 -24.76
N LEU A 399 39.38 16.85 -25.49
CA LEU A 399 39.33 15.43 -25.13
C LEU A 399 39.97 14.62 -26.27
N THR A 400 41.14 14.07 -26.00
CA THR A 400 41.74 12.90 -26.65
C THR A 400 41.83 11.87 -25.52
N THR A 401 41.24 10.68 -25.56
CA THR A 401 41.58 9.55 -26.44
C THR A 401 40.39 8.57 -26.40
N ASP A 402 39.72 8.32 -27.51
CA ASP A 402 39.95 7.20 -28.44
C ASP A 402 39.77 5.79 -27.84
N SER A 403 38.53 5.44 -27.46
CA SER A 403 38.06 4.04 -27.44
C SER A 403 36.54 3.86 -27.58
N ALA A 404 35.75 4.94 -27.68
CA ALA A 404 34.29 4.88 -27.75
C ALA A 404 33.69 5.17 -29.16
N ARG A 405 34.43 4.97 -30.25
CA ARG A 405 33.99 5.34 -31.62
C ARG A 405 33.55 4.17 -32.51
N LYS A 406 33.41 2.95 -31.99
CA LYS A 406 32.95 1.79 -32.79
C LYS A 406 31.56 1.23 -32.45
N SER A 407 30.86 1.79 -31.46
CA SER A 407 29.53 1.28 -31.06
C SER A 407 28.36 2.23 -31.32
N PHE A 408 28.60 3.43 -31.87
CA PHE A 408 27.54 4.43 -32.11
C PHE A 408 27.09 4.55 -33.59
N THR A 409 27.77 3.87 -34.53
CA THR A 409 27.48 3.99 -35.98
C THR A 409 26.52 2.94 -36.53
N ARG A 410 25.91 2.09 -35.68
CA ARG A 410 24.84 1.15 -36.08
C ARG A 410 23.43 1.55 -35.66
N TYR A 411 23.28 2.54 -34.79
CA TYR A 411 21.95 2.98 -34.31
C TYR A 411 21.43 4.26 -34.99
N ALA A 412 22.26 4.93 -35.80
CA ALA A 412 21.91 6.18 -36.52
C ALA A 412 21.63 5.98 -38.03
N LYS A 413 21.33 4.76 -38.47
CA LYS A 413 20.94 4.45 -39.86
C LYS A 413 19.48 3.95 -40.03
N SER A 414 18.68 3.90 -38.95
CA SER A 414 17.26 3.52 -39.01
C SER A 414 16.27 4.66 -38.78
N THR A 415 16.74 5.90 -38.56
CA THR A 415 15.89 7.08 -38.27
C THR A 415 15.93 8.16 -39.35
N THR A 416 16.20 7.79 -40.60
CA THR A 416 16.08 8.68 -41.77
C THR A 416 15.12 8.10 -42.82
N ARG A 417 13.96 7.61 -42.37
CA ARG A 417 12.86 7.20 -43.27
C ARG A 417 11.46 7.58 -42.78
N PHE A 418 11.36 8.60 -41.92
CA PHE A 418 10.08 9.09 -41.36
C PHE A 418 9.91 10.62 -41.46
N GLN A 419 10.45 11.23 -42.52
CA GLN A 419 10.21 12.66 -42.85
C GLN A 419 9.80 12.90 -44.31
N THR A 420 9.16 11.93 -44.97
CA THR A 420 8.68 12.10 -46.36
C THR A 420 7.27 11.56 -46.62
N LEU A 421 6.35 11.69 -45.65
CA LEU A 421 4.91 11.42 -45.85
C LEU A 421 4.04 12.47 -45.11
N ARG A 422 4.28 13.74 -45.44
CA ARG A 422 3.31 14.84 -45.24
C ARG A 422 3.32 15.72 -46.48
N LYS A 423 2.82 15.17 -47.58
CA LYS A 423 2.27 15.86 -48.76
C LYS A 423 1.50 14.78 -49.53
N HIS A 424 0.19 14.99 -49.68
CA HIS A 424 -0.85 14.06 -50.15
C HIS A 424 -1.49 13.15 -49.09
N GLN A 425 -2.37 13.72 -48.27
CA GLN A 425 -3.80 13.41 -48.23
C GLN A 425 -4.53 14.46 -47.40
#